data_AF-A0A7S1M0E9-F1
#
_entry.id   AF-A0A7S1M0E9-F1
#
_cell.length_a   1.000
_cell.length_b   1.000
_cell.length_c   1.000
_cell.angle_alpha   90.00
_cell.angle_beta   90.00
_cell.angle_gamma   90.00
#
_symmetry.space_group_name_H-M   'P 1'
#
loop_
_entity.id
_entity.type
_entity.pdbx_description
1 polymer ?
#
loop_
_entity_poly.entity_id
_entity_poly.type
_entity_poly.pdbx_seq_one_letter_code
_entity_poly.pdbx_strand_id
1 'polypeptide(L)'
;WQAWEGWGSCSAPCGGGEQLRTRSVGQRAAAGGAACAGPASQARECHSQPCPVDCELDEWTQWSSCSRTCGGGTQGRQRSPRAAMHGGKLCEGPRDENRRCNTERCPPVHCKFRHWGSWGDCSRSCDGGYKQRKRSMVPARHGGRPCHGERDQVKHCNTDACPTSSTTTTTTPSTTTTPAGSDAESKIAAMSVPMKSHAAPATASGRCLHVVAGTLCLAVAAHFSSKR
;
A
#
# COMPACT_ATOMS: atom_id res chain seq x y z
N TRP A 1 -71.45 -1.80 37.34
CA TRP A 1 -70.71 -2.19 36.11
C TRP A 1 -71.00 -3.65 35.78
N GLN A 2 -70.99 -4.02 34.49
CA GLN A 2 -70.87 -5.42 34.04
C GLN A 2 -69.45 -5.93 34.31
N ALA A 3 -69.23 -7.24 34.11
CA ALA A 3 -67.89 -7.83 34.12
C ALA A 3 -67.02 -7.20 33.03
N TRP A 4 -65.70 -7.21 33.26
CA TRP A 4 -64.74 -6.82 32.23
C TRP A 4 -64.79 -7.82 31.09
N GLU A 5 -64.73 -7.29 29.87
CA GLU A 5 -64.41 -8.10 28.70
C GLU A 5 -62.98 -8.66 28.79
N GLY A 6 -62.70 -9.66 27.96
CA GLY A 6 -61.34 -10.13 27.74
C GLY A 6 -60.44 -8.99 27.23
N TRP A 7 -59.14 -9.12 27.47
CA TRP A 7 -58.17 -8.21 26.86
C TRP A 7 -58.19 -8.38 25.34
N GLY A 8 -58.23 -7.27 24.61
CA GLY A 8 -58.07 -7.26 23.16
C GLY A 8 -56.65 -7.67 22.73
N SER A 9 -56.44 -7.78 21.43
CA SER A 9 -55.10 -7.96 20.85
C SER A 9 -54.18 -6.80 21.24
N CYS A 10 -52.88 -7.10 21.38
CA CYS A 10 -51.88 -6.06 21.57
C CYS A 10 -51.81 -5.15 20.34
N SER A 11 -51.67 -3.84 20.54
CA SER A 11 -51.60 -2.86 19.45
C SER A 11 -50.34 -3.00 18.58
N ALA A 12 -49.27 -3.58 19.11
CA ALA A 12 -48.03 -3.82 18.40
C ALA A 12 -47.52 -5.26 18.65
N PRO A 13 -46.88 -5.91 17.68
CA PRO A 13 -46.30 -7.25 17.85
C PRO A 13 -44.96 -7.25 18.64
N CYS A 14 -44.31 -6.09 18.73
CA CYS A 14 -43.02 -5.85 19.38
C CYS A 14 -42.85 -4.34 19.62
N GLY A 15 -41.81 -3.94 20.34
CA GLY A 15 -41.47 -2.53 20.55
C GLY A 15 -42.36 -1.80 21.57
N GLY A 16 -43.15 -2.55 22.34
CA GLY A 16 -44.12 -2.01 23.28
C GLY A 16 -45.45 -1.68 22.58
N GLY A 17 -46.50 -2.36 23.00
CA GLY A 17 -47.87 -2.05 22.63
C GLY A 17 -48.77 -2.00 23.87
N GLU A 18 -50.04 -1.72 23.63
CA GLU A 18 -51.08 -1.70 24.66
C GLU A 18 -52.21 -2.65 24.27
N GLN A 19 -52.74 -3.36 25.27
CA GLN A 19 -54.01 -4.06 25.18
C GLN A 19 -55.07 -3.24 25.90
N LEU A 20 -56.26 -3.16 25.31
CA LEU A 20 -57.42 -2.51 25.92
C LEU A 20 -58.46 -3.57 26.31
N ARG A 21 -59.11 -3.37 27.46
CA ARG A 21 -60.37 -4.05 27.80
C ARG A 21 -61.41 -3.05 28.25
N THR A 22 -62.68 -3.34 28.02
CA THR A 22 -63.79 -2.47 28.41
C THR A 22 -64.81 -3.20 29.28
N ARG A 23 -65.62 -2.44 30.00
CA ARG A 23 -66.80 -2.93 30.72
C ARG A 23 -67.95 -1.93 30.55
N SER A 24 -69.16 -2.44 30.40
CA SER A 24 -70.35 -1.61 30.20
C SER A 24 -71.13 -1.38 31.49
N VAL A 25 -72.01 -0.38 31.49
CA VAL A 25 -72.93 -0.13 32.61
C VAL A 25 -74.07 -1.13 32.52
N GLY A 26 -74.16 -2.04 33.50
CA GLY A 26 -75.23 -3.05 33.54
C GLY A 26 -76.61 -2.49 33.87
N GLN A 27 -76.67 -1.47 34.73
CA GLN A 27 -77.90 -0.75 35.07
C GLN A 27 -77.58 0.73 35.25
N ARG A 28 -78.37 1.60 34.61
CA ARG A 28 -78.20 3.05 34.72
C ARG A 28 -78.77 3.56 36.05
N ALA A 29 -78.17 4.64 36.56
CA ALA A 29 -78.68 5.30 37.76
C ALA A 29 -80.11 5.84 37.52
N ALA A 30 -81.00 5.65 38.49
CA ALA A 30 -82.39 6.12 38.45
C ALA A 30 -82.77 6.72 39.81
N ALA A 31 -83.82 7.55 39.83
CA ALA A 31 -84.40 8.16 41.05
C ALA A 31 -83.36 8.82 42.00
N GLY A 32 -82.39 9.55 41.44
CA GLY A 32 -81.35 10.25 42.21
C GLY A 32 -80.12 9.41 42.58
N GLY A 33 -79.99 8.18 42.09
CA GLY A 33 -78.79 7.35 42.29
C GLY A 33 -77.52 7.91 41.63
N ALA A 34 -76.35 7.48 42.12
CA ALA A 34 -75.06 7.89 41.57
C ALA A 34 -74.65 7.06 40.34
N ALA A 35 -73.90 7.70 39.42
CA ALA A 35 -73.26 7.00 38.30
C ALA A 35 -72.24 5.97 38.81
N CYS A 36 -71.94 4.96 37.98
CA CYS A 36 -70.96 3.95 38.33
C CYS A 36 -69.57 4.58 38.52
N ALA A 37 -68.94 4.35 39.67
CA ALA A 37 -67.61 4.89 39.98
C ALA A 37 -66.48 4.10 39.31
N GLY A 38 -65.43 4.79 38.87
CA GLY A 38 -64.24 4.23 38.23
C GLY A 38 -64.34 4.14 36.70
N PRO A 39 -63.28 3.65 36.02
CA PRO A 39 -63.19 3.72 34.57
C PRO A 39 -64.01 2.61 33.88
N ALA A 40 -64.47 2.92 32.67
CA ALA A 40 -65.10 1.97 31.76
C ALA A 40 -64.08 1.21 30.87
N SER A 41 -62.84 1.68 30.81
CA SER A 41 -61.75 1.10 30.04
C SER A 41 -60.48 0.94 30.89
N GLN A 42 -59.68 -0.07 30.58
CA GLN A 42 -58.34 -0.24 31.14
C GLN A 42 -57.36 -0.60 30.02
N ALA A 43 -56.15 -0.06 30.11
CA ALA A 43 -55.03 -0.39 29.26
C ALA A 43 -53.96 -1.16 30.06
N ARG A 44 -53.23 -2.04 29.38
CA ARG A 44 -52.00 -2.65 29.91
C ARG A 44 -50.95 -2.77 28.82
N GLU A 45 -49.68 -2.71 29.22
CA GLU A 45 -48.55 -2.92 28.33
C GLU A 45 -48.44 -4.38 27.88
N CYS A 46 -47.97 -4.58 26.66
CA CYS A 46 -47.71 -5.87 26.04
C CYS A 46 -46.55 -5.76 25.05
N HIS A 47 -45.94 -6.91 24.72
CA HIS A 47 -44.87 -7.06 23.73
C HIS A 47 -43.69 -6.06 23.85
N SER A 48 -43.10 -5.97 25.04
CA SER A 48 -41.96 -5.07 25.33
C SER A 48 -40.63 -5.48 24.70
N GLN A 49 -40.52 -6.71 24.16
CA GLN A 49 -39.35 -7.13 23.40
C GLN A 49 -39.12 -6.21 22.18
N PRO A 50 -37.86 -5.82 21.89
CA PRO A 50 -37.53 -5.01 20.72
C PRO A 50 -37.95 -5.67 19.42
N CYS A 51 -38.27 -4.85 18.41
CA CYS A 51 -38.60 -5.35 17.09
C CYS A 51 -37.35 -5.86 16.35
N PRO A 52 -37.50 -6.90 15.51
CA PRO A 52 -36.45 -7.31 14.58
C PRO A 52 -36.03 -6.13 13.69
N VAL A 53 -34.73 -5.91 13.57
CA VAL A 53 -34.15 -4.93 12.65
C VAL A 53 -33.31 -5.71 11.65
N ASP A 54 -33.72 -5.67 10.39
CA ASP A 54 -33.01 -6.34 9.31
C ASP A 54 -31.66 -5.65 9.04
N CYS A 55 -30.71 -6.44 8.56
CA CYS A 55 -29.41 -5.95 8.15
C CYS A 55 -29.56 -5.09 6.89
N GLU A 56 -28.84 -3.97 6.83
CA GLU A 56 -28.84 -3.08 5.68
C GLU A 56 -27.42 -2.90 5.16
N LEU A 57 -27.23 -2.97 3.85
CA LEU A 57 -25.94 -2.66 3.24
C LEU A 57 -25.81 -1.15 3.06
N ASP A 58 -24.69 -0.60 3.49
CA ASP A 58 -24.33 0.79 3.25
C ASP A 58 -24.20 1.11 1.76
N GLU A 59 -24.09 2.40 1.44
CA GLU A 59 -23.71 2.83 0.11
C GLU A 59 -22.32 2.30 -0.26
N TRP A 60 -22.12 2.10 -1.57
CA TRP A 60 -20.82 1.75 -2.09
C TRP A 60 -19.81 2.88 -1.85
N THR A 61 -18.59 2.50 -1.47
CA THR A 61 -17.45 3.41 -1.55
C THR A 61 -17.24 3.90 -2.98
N GLN A 62 -16.51 4.99 -3.13
CA GLN A 62 -15.97 5.35 -4.43
C GLN A 62 -15.09 4.23 -4.98
N TRP A 63 -15.01 4.16 -6.30
CA TRP A 63 -14.08 3.26 -6.97
C TRP A 63 -12.64 3.61 -6.61
N SER A 64 -11.84 2.59 -6.35
CA SER A 64 -10.39 2.74 -6.19
C SER A 64 -9.77 3.29 -7.48
N SER A 65 -8.54 3.79 -7.37
CA SER A 65 -7.72 4.02 -8.56
C SER A 65 -7.55 2.72 -9.36
N CYS A 66 -7.47 2.85 -10.68
CA CYS A 66 -7.22 1.71 -11.56
C CYS A 66 -5.80 1.16 -11.30
N SER A 67 -5.66 -0.16 -11.21
CA SER A 67 -4.37 -0.81 -10.97
C SER A 67 -3.31 -0.54 -12.05
N ARG A 68 -3.75 -0.11 -13.24
CA ARG A 68 -2.88 0.21 -14.38
C ARG A 68 -3.39 1.47 -15.05
N THR A 69 -2.48 2.29 -15.56
CA THR A 69 -2.83 3.50 -16.32
C THR A 69 -3.19 3.22 -17.78
N CYS A 70 -2.85 2.04 -18.29
CA CYS A 70 -3.14 1.59 -19.65
C CYS A 70 -3.03 0.05 -19.79
N GLY A 71 -3.52 -0.46 -20.91
CA GLY A 71 -3.43 -1.87 -21.28
C GLY A 71 -4.33 -2.78 -20.45
N GLY A 72 -5.39 -2.22 -19.87
CA GLY A 72 -6.36 -2.91 -19.03
C GLY A 72 -5.87 -3.10 -17.60
N GLY A 73 -6.53 -2.45 -16.65
CA GLY A 73 -6.40 -2.68 -15.21
C GLY A 73 -7.73 -3.04 -14.56
N THR A 74 -7.73 -3.08 -13.24
CA THR A 74 -8.90 -3.35 -12.42
C THR A 74 -9.01 -2.27 -11.34
N GLN A 75 -10.23 -1.87 -11.04
CA GLN A 75 -10.57 -1.05 -9.89
C GLN A 75 -11.67 -1.76 -9.09
N GLY A 76 -11.65 -1.56 -7.78
CA GLY A 76 -12.59 -2.16 -6.84
C GLY A 76 -13.36 -1.11 -6.06
N ARG A 77 -14.52 -1.48 -5.54
CA ARG A 77 -15.25 -0.74 -4.52
C ARG A 77 -15.87 -1.71 -3.52
N GLN A 78 -16.18 -1.22 -2.34
CA GLN A 78 -16.69 -2.03 -1.23
C GLN A 78 -17.89 -1.37 -0.58
N ARG A 79 -18.66 -2.12 0.19
CA ARG A 79 -19.70 -1.59 1.08
C ARG A 79 -19.79 -2.44 2.34
N SER A 80 -20.16 -1.79 3.44
CA SER A 80 -20.24 -2.44 4.75
C SER A 80 -21.68 -2.81 5.11
N PRO A 81 -21.90 -3.92 5.83
CA PRO A 81 -23.21 -4.23 6.40
C PRO A 81 -23.42 -3.53 7.74
N ARG A 82 -24.60 -2.93 7.94
CA ARG A 82 -25.16 -2.64 9.26
C ARG A 82 -25.83 -3.90 9.78
N ALA A 83 -25.32 -4.42 10.90
CA ALA A 83 -25.74 -5.71 11.43
C ALA A 83 -27.24 -5.75 11.77
N ALA A 84 -27.86 -6.91 11.50
CA ALA A 84 -29.21 -7.19 11.99
C ALA A 84 -29.25 -7.19 13.52
N MET A 85 -30.38 -6.78 14.09
CA MET A 85 -30.64 -6.84 15.52
C MET A 85 -31.94 -7.58 15.81
N HIS A 86 -32.06 -8.12 17.03
CA HIS A 86 -33.29 -8.70 17.57
C HIS A 86 -33.93 -9.79 16.68
N GLY A 87 -33.11 -10.60 16.00
CA GLY A 87 -33.59 -11.67 15.12
C GLY A 87 -33.97 -11.22 13.70
N GLY A 88 -33.59 -10.01 13.29
CA GLY A 88 -33.73 -9.55 11.91
C GLY A 88 -32.88 -10.35 10.91
N LYS A 89 -33.20 -10.19 9.63
CA LYS A 89 -32.58 -10.91 8.52
C LYS A 89 -31.15 -10.41 8.25
N LEU A 90 -30.26 -11.32 7.86
CA LEU A 90 -28.90 -10.97 7.46
C LEU A 90 -28.86 -10.29 6.10
N CYS A 91 -27.81 -9.49 5.86
CA CYS A 91 -27.65 -8.77 4.60
C CYS A 91 -27.39 -9.74 3.46
N GLU A 92 -28.15 -9.58 2.38
CA GLU A 92 -27.96 -10.31 1.14
C GLU A 92 -27.25 -9.45 0.08
N GLY A 93 -26.42 -10.10 -0.74
CA GLY A 93 -25.72 -9.48 -1.86
C GLY A 93 -24.22 -9.24 -1.64
N PRO A 94 -23.51 -8.79 -2.70
CA PRO A 94 -22.06 -8.66 -2.68
C PRO A 94 -21.62 -7.48 -1.81
N ARG A 95 -20.46 -7.63 -1.16
CA ARG A 95 -19.79 -6.57 -0.38
C ARG A 95 -18.62 -5.94 -1.13
N ASP A 96 -18.21 -6.57 -2.21
CA ASP A 96 -17.08 -6.18 -3.03
C ASP A 96 -17.49 -6.23 -4.50
N GLU A 97 -17.02 -5.26 -5.27
CA GLU A 97 -17.26 -5.21 -6.70
C GLU A 97 -15.99 -4.76 -7.44
N ASN A 98 -15.68 -5.44 -8.54
CA ASN A 98 -14.52 -5.12 -9.37
C ASN A 98 -14.95 -4.89 -10.82
N ARG A 99 -14.30 -3.94 -11.48
CA ARG A 99 -14.49 -3.69 -12.92
C ARG A 99 -13.18 -3.42 -13.63
N ARG A 100 -13.18 -3.68 -14.94
CA ARG A 100 -12.06 -3.30 -15.82
C ARG A 100 -11.99 -1.78 -15.97
N CYS A 101 -10.79 -1.27 -16.15
CA CYS A 101 -10.52 0.14 -16.39
C CYS A 101 -9.29 0.31 -17.29
N ASN A 102 -9.11 1.49 -17.87
CA ASN A 102 -7.94 1.85 -18.68
C ASN A 102 -7.59 0.81 -19.76
N THR A 103 -8.61 0.37 -20.51
CA THR A 103 -8.51 -0.69 -21.53
C THR A 103 -7.76 -0.27 -22.79
N GLU A 104 -7.54 1.04 -22.96
CA GLU A 104 -6.76 1.58 -24.06
C GLU A 104 -5.34 1.05 -24.08
N ARG A 105 -4.80 0.86 -25.28
CA ARG A 105 -3.43 0.36 -25.44
C ARG A 105 -2.44 1.33 -24.79
N CYS A 106 -1.41 0.78 -24.18
CA CYS A 106 -0.33 1.60 -23.65
C CYS A 106 0.41 2.33 -24.77
N PRO A 107 0.79 3.61 -24.56
CA PRO A 107 1.62 4.33 -25.51
C PRO A 107 2.92 3.58 -25.80
N PRO A 108 3.40 3.56 -27.07
CA PRO A 108 4.63 2.89 -27.42
C PRO A 108 5.81 3.57 -26.74
N VAL A 109 6.68 2.78 -26.11
CA VAL A 109 7.94 3.26 -25.54
C VAL A 109 9.05 2.80 -26.48
N HIS A 110 9.69 3.73 -27.17
CA HIS A 110 10.79 3.42 -28.07
C HIS A 110 12.06 3.06 -27.31
N CYS A 111 12.85 2.18 -27.92
CA CYS A 111 14.15 1.85 -27.40
C CYS A 111 15.07 3.08 -27.42
N LYS A 112 15.85 3.27 -26.36
CA LYS A 112 16.85 4.34 -26.29
C LYS A 112 18.14 3.79 -25.72
N PHE A 113 19.25 4.02 -26.41
CA PHE A 113 20.57 3.80 -25.82
C PHE A 113 20.83 4.86 -24.75
N ARG A 114 21.43 4.43 -23.64
CA ARG A 114 22.05 5.35 -22.70
C ARG A 114 23.36 5.87 -23.30
N HIS A 115 23.96 6.85 -22.64
CA HIS A 115 25.29 7.33 -23.00
C HIS A 115 26.30 6.19 -22.98
N TRP A 116 27.32 6.31 -23.83
CA TRP A 116 28.48 5.43 -23.80
C TRP A 116 29.16 5.50 -22.45
N GLY A 117 29.52 4.33 -21.92
CA GLY A 117 30.49 4.26 -20.83
C GLY A 117 31.86 4.76 -21.31
N SER A 118 32.74 5.01 -20.35
CA SER A 118 34.13 5.32 -20.63
C SER A 118 34.79 4.20 -21.44
N TRP A 119 35.79 4.56 -22.24
CA TRP A 119 36.69 3.58 -22.81
C TRP A 119 37.41 2.85 -21.68
N GLY A 120 37.44 1.52 -21.76
CA GLY A 120 38.37 0.73 -20.96
C GLY A 120 39.81 0.97 -21.40
N ASP A 121 40.73 0.40 -20.65
CA ASP A 121 42.16 0.47 -20.95
C ASP A 121 42.49 -0.25 -22.26
N CYS A 122 43.63 0.13 -22.84
CA CYS A 122 44.13 -0.55 -24.04
C CYS A 122 44.63 -1.94 -23.66
N SER A 123 44.33 -2.96 -24.48
CA SER A 123 44.77 -4.33 -24.25
C SER A 123 46.30 -4.51 -24.24
N ARG A 124 47.03 -3.60 -24.90
CA ARG A 124 48.49 -3.57 -24.97
C ARG A 124 48.99 -2.15 -24.77
N SER A 125 50.16 -1.99 -24.15
CA SER A 125 50.80 -0.69 -23.97
C SER A 125 51.53 -0.18 -25.22
N CYS A 126 51.86 -1.07 -26.16
CA CYS A 126 52.59 -0.78 -27.41
C CYS A 126 52.38 -1.93 -28.42
N ASP A 127 52.87 -1.76 -29.66
CA ASP A 127 52.73 -2.67 -30.82
C ASP A 127 51.27 -2.95 -31.25
N GLY A 128 50.36 -2.00 -30.97
CA GLY A 128 48.96 -2.07 -31.33
C GLY A 128 48.13 -2.93 -30.39
N GLY A 129 47.11 -2.33 -29.78
CA GLY A 129 46.08 -2.99 -29.00
C GLY A 129 44.67 -2.51 -29.38
N TYR A 130 43.68 -2.98 -28.62
CA TYR A 130 42.30 -2.53 -28.72
C TYR A 130 41.78 -2.13 -27.36
N LYS A 131 40.91 -1.13 -27.35
CA LYS A 131 40.10 -0.76 -26.19
C LYS A 131 38.63 -0.86 -26.54
N GLN A 132 37.82 -1.13 -25.52
CA GLN A 132 36.39 -1.34 -25.70
C GLN A 132 35.60 -0.40 -24.80
N ARG A 133 34.41 -0.03 -25.24
CA ARG A 133 33.41 0.61 -24.38
C ARG A 133 32.04 0.03 -24.66
N LYS A 134 31.16 0.11 -23.67
CA LYS A 134 29.81 -0.43 -23.72
C LYS A 134 28.79 0.64 -23.36
N ARG A 135 27.57 0.50 -23.87
CA ARG A 135 26.42 1.29 -23.45
C ARG A 135 25.25 0.39 -23.08
N SER A 136 24.49 0.79 -22.07
CA SER A 136 23.22 0.13 -21.74
C SER A 136 22.08 0.71 -22.59
N MET A 137 20.94 0.03 -22.61
CA MET A 137 19.76 0.51 -23.33
C MET A 137 18.50 0.37 -22.47
N VAL A 138 17.54 1.24 -22.73
CA VAL A 138 16.14 1.05 -22.32
C VAL A 138 15.43 0.31 -23.45
N PRO A 139 14.89 -0.91 -23.23
CA PRO A 139 14.20 -1.68 -24.25
C PRO A 139 12.90 -1.03 -24.69
N ALA A 140 12.51 -1.30 -25.95
CA ALA A 140 11.20 -0.92 -26.45
C ALA A 140 10.10 -1.68 -25.70
N ARG A 141 8.97 -1.01 -25.44
CA ARG A 141 7.75 -1.61 -24.88
C ARG A 141 6.52 -1.16 -25.66
N HIS A 142 5.43 -1.93 -25.54
CA HIS A 142 4.12 -1.58 -26.10
C HIS A 142 4.15 -1.25 -27.60
N GLY A 143 4.90 -2.03 -28.39
CA GLY A 143 5.04 -1.81 -29.84
C GLY A 143 6.00 -0.67 -30.23
N GLY A 144 6.86 -0.22 -29.31
CA GLY A 144 7.90 0.75 -29.64
C GLY A 144 8.98 0.22 -30.59
N ARG A 145 9.67 1.13 -31.27
CA ARG A 145 10.73 0.81 -32.24
C ARG A 145 12.00 0.30 -31.53
N PRO A 146 12.72 -0.68 -32.10
CA PRO A 146 13.97 -1.18 -31.56
C PRO A 146 15.10 -0.14 -31.69
N CYS A 147 16.17 -0.31 -30.93
CA CYS A 147 17.35 0.52 -31.08
C CYS A 147 18.13 0.09 -32.31
N HIS A 148 18.61 1.06 -33.09
CA HIS A 148 19.53 0.80 -34.19
C HIS A 148 20.95 1.22 -33.79
N GLY A 149 21.92 0.35 -34.07
CA GLY A 149 23.34 0.54 -33.75
C GLY A 149 23.88 -0.40 -32.68
N GLU A 150 25.19 -0.31 -32.45
CA GLU A 150 25.93 -1.28 -31.63
C GLU A 150 25.84 -0.97 -30.13
N ARG A 151 25.91 -2.01 -29.29
CA ARG A 151 25.97 -1.88 -27.82
C ARG A 151 27.41 -1.79 -27.31
N ASP A 152 28.31 -2.43 -28.03
CA ASP A 152 29.72 -2.57 -27.70
C ASP A 152 30.51 -1.94 -28.86
N GLN A 153 31.49 -1.12 -28.54
CA GLN A 153 32.35 -0.50 -29.53
C GLN A 153 33.81 -0.80 -29.21
N VAL A 154 34.57 -1.15 -30.24
CA VAL A 154 36.01 -1.43 -30.15
C VAL A 154 36.76 -0.40 -30.97
N LYS A 155 37.91 0.07 -30.47
CA LYS A 155 38.81 0.96 -31.20
C LYS A 155 40.26 0.55 -30.96
N HIS A 156 41.09 0.66 -31.99
CA HIS A 156 42.53 0.46 -31.90
C HIS A 156 43.20 1.55 -31.04
N CYS A 157 44.27 1.20 -30.34
CA CYS A 157 45.06 2.07 -29.49
C CYS A 157 46.53 1.63 -29.44
N ASN A 158 47.42 2.51 -29.00
CA ASN A 158 48.84 2.24 -28.74
C ASN A 158 49.56 1.58 -29.93
N THR A 159 49.49 2.21 -31.10
CA THR A 159 50.07 1.70 -32.37
C THR A 159 51.58 1.86 -32.47
N ASP A 160 52.20 2.59 -31.54
CA ASP A 160 53.65 2.83 -31.54
C ASP A 160 54.40 1.56 -31.13
N ALA A 161 55.59 1.38 -31.71
CA ALA A 161 56.41 0.21 -31.45
C ALA A 161 56.84 0.14 -29.99
N CYS A 162 56.87 -1.07 -29.42
CA CYS A 162 57.41 -1.26 -28.08
C CYS A 162 58.90 -0.89 -28.06
N PRO A 163 59.40 -0.28 -26.97
CA PRO A 163 60.83 -0.08 -26.81
C PRO A 163 61.50 -1.45 -26.83
N THR A 164 62.26 -1.73 -27.89
CA THR A 164 63.10 -2.93 -27.96
C THR A 164 64.04 -2.88 -26.78
N SER A 165 63.96 -3.88 -25.91
CA SER A 165 64.93 -4.08 -24.84
C SER A 165 66.27 -4.39 -25.50
N SER A 166 67.03 -3.35 -25.86
CA SER A 166 68.46 -3.49 -26.06
C SER A 166 68.99 -3.97 -24.73
N THR A 167 69.48 -5.21 -24.69
CA THR A 167 70.29 -5.72 -23.58
C THR A 167 71.57 -4.89 -23.55
N THR A 168 71.51 -3.70 -22.95
CA THR A 168 72.69 -2.91 -22.66
C THR A 168 73.30 -3.53 -21.41
N THR A 169 74.25 -4.44 -21.65
CA THR A 169 75.14 -5.01 -20.64
C THR A 169 75.66 -3.86 -19.77
N THR A 170 75.26 -3.89 -18.50
CA THR A 170 75.76 -3.00 -17.46
C THR A 170 77.27 -3.19 -17.33
N THR A 171 78.04 -2.17 -17.70
CA THR A 171 79.42 -2.00 -17.24
C THR A 171 79.49 -0.70 -16.46
N THR A 172 79.48 -0.81 -15.13
CA THR A 172 79.86 0.23 -14.18
C THR A 172 81.33 0.63 -14.43
N PRO A 173 81.69 1.93 -14.30
CA PRO A 173 82.46 2.26 -13.10
C PRO A 173 82.14 3.64 -12.47
N SER A 174 82.19 3.61 -11.13
CA SER A 174 82.92 4.49 -10.20
C SER A 174 82.79 6.03 -10.24
N THR A 175 82.07 6.52 -9.23
CA THR A 175 82.38 7.64 -8.29
C THR A 175 83.39 8.72 -8.68
N THR A 176 82.94 9.99 -8.62
CA THR A 176 83.70 11.12 -8.07
C THR A 176 82.74 12.10 -7.38
N THR A 177 83.25 12.79 -6.37
CA THR A 177 82.64 13.19 -5.11
C THR A 177 82.57 14.74 -5.00
N THR A 178 81.37 15.30 -4.75
CA THR A 178 81.05 16.39 -3.77
C THR A 178 81.41 17.87 -4.12
N PRO A 179 80.85 18.95 -3.48
CA PRO A 179 79.67 19.13 -2.59
C PRO A 179 78.63 20.24 -2.98
N ALA A 180 77.47 20.12 -2.32
CA ALA A 180 76.63 21.10 -1.60
C ALA A 180 76.22 22.47 -2.21
N GLY A 181 74.90 22.66 -2.28
CA GLY A 181 74.20 23.94 -2.24
C GLY A 181 72.75 23.69 -1.84
N SER A 182 72.37 24.22 -0.68
CA SER A 182 71.12 24.02 0.05
C SER A 182 69.89 24.61 -0.64
N ASP A 183 68.70 24.06 -0.39
CA ASP A 183 67.67 24.75 0.41
C ASP A 183 66.34 23.97 0.44
N ALA A 184 65.58 24.30 1.48
CA ALA A 184 64.63 23.50 2.21
C ALA A 184 63.26 23.27 1.57
N GLU A 185 62.75 22.06 1.82
CA GLU A 185 61.43 21.72 2.38
C GLU A 185 60.30 22.78 2.36
N SER A 186 59.13 22.41 1.80
CA SER A 186 57.84 22.54 2.51
C SER A 186 56.63 21.92 1.79
N LYS A 187 56.02 20.96 2.51
CA LYS A 187 54.60 20.78 2.83
C LYS A 187 53.50 21.12 1.80
N ILE A 188 52.74 20.05 1.48
CA ILE A 188 51.28 19.89 1.57
C ILE A 188 50.40 21.15 1.36
N ALA A 189 49.60 21.13 0.29
CA ALA A 189 48.24 21.69 0.31
C ALA A 189 47.36 20.97 -0.73
N ALA A 190 46.53 20.04 -0.26
CA ALA A 190 45.39 19.55 -1.02
C ALA A 190 44.31 20.65 -1.02
N MET A 191 44.02 21.21 -2.19
CA MET A 191 42.88 22.10 -2.38
C MET A 191 41.62 21.26 -2.61
N SER A 192 40.79 21.19 -1.57
CA SER A 192 39.40 20.76 -1.65
C SER A 192 38.59 21.74 -2.51
N VAL A 193 38.08 21.28 -3.64
CA VAL A 193 37.01 21.98 -4.38
C VAL A 193 35.67 21.49 -3.83
N PRO A 194 34.71 22.37 -3.50
CA PRO A 194 33.44 21.97 -2.94
C PRO A 194 32.57 21.27 -3.99
N MET A 195 32.23 20.00 -3.75
CA MET A 195 31.09 19.37 -4.40
C MET A 195 29.81 20.04 -3.89
N LYS A 196 29.14 20.77 -4.78
CA LYS A 196 27.81 21.33 -4.57
C LYS A 196 26.78 20.19 -4.71
N SER A 197 26.54 19.47 -3.62
CA SER A 197 25.44 18.51 -3.53
C SER A 197 24.11 19.25 -3.52
N HIS A 198 23.34 19.10 -4.59
CA HIS A 198 21.93 19.46 -4.58
C HIS A 198 21.19 18.37 -3.81
N ALA A 199 20.81 18.68 -2.57
CA ALA A 199 19.85 17.89 -1.81
C ALA A 199 18.47 18.04 -2.45
N ALA A 200 17.92 16.93 -2.95
CA ALA A 200 16.50 16.80 -3.19
C ALA A 200 15.77 16.61 -1.84
N PRO A 201 14.59 17.20 -1.62
CA PRO A 201 13.85 17.04 -0.39
C PRO A 201 13.25 15.64 -0.31
N ALA A 202 13.73 14.83 0.65
CA ALA A 202 13.04 13.64 1.10
C ALA A 202 11.99 14.06 2.14
N THR A 203 10.72 14.03 1.75
CA THR A 203 9.58 14.10 2.67
C THR A 203 9.56 12.85 3.54
N ALA A 204 9.98 12.99 4.80
CA ALA A 204 9.82 11.99 5.83
C ALA A 204 8.46 12.19 6.52
N SER A 205 7.51 11.30 6.24
CA SER A 205 6.35 11.08 7.12
C SER A 205 6.68 9.92 8.06
N GLY A 206 7.35 10.22 9.17
CA GLY A 206 7.60 9.29 10.27
C GLY A 206 6.80 9.71 11.49
N ARG A 207 5.70 9.00 11.77
CA ARG A 207 5.00 9.08 13.05
C ARG A 207 5.81 8.34 14.11
N CYS A 208 6.26 9.04 15.15
CA CYS A 208 6.60 8.43 16.42
C CYS A 208 5.28 8.08 17.14
N LEU A 209 5.07 6.80 17.46
CA LEU A 209 4.16 6.41 18.53
C LEU A 209 4.98 5.66 19.58
N HIS A 210 4.97 6.21 20.79
CA HIS A 210 5.54 5.64 21.99
C HIS A 210 4.99 4.24 22.26
N VAL A 211 5.90 3.28 22.47
CA VAL A 211 5.62 1.97 23.06
C VAL A 211 5.59 2.16 24.58
N VAL A 212 4.44 1.88 25.20
CA VAL A 212 4.32 1.58 26.63
C VAL A 212 3.41 0.37 26.79
N ALA A 213 3.80 -0.48 27.75
CA ALA A 213 3.06 -1.59 28.36
C ALA A 213 3.14 -2.95 27.64
N GLY A 214 3.86 -3.86 28.31
CA GLY A 214 4.17 -5.20 27.84
C GLY A 214 2.98 -6.17 27.83
N THR A 215 3.22 -7.32 27.22
CA THR A 215 2.42 -8.51 27.46
C THR A 215 3.29 -9.74 27.28
N LEU A 216 3.24 -10.57 28.32
CA LEU A 216 3.87 -11.87 28.50
C LEU A 216 3.49 -12.81 27.34
N CYS A 217 4.45 -13.33 26.58
CA CYS A 217 4.20 -14.44 25.65
C CYS A 217 4.49 -15.77 26.37
N LEU A 218 3.42 -16.46 26.76
CA LEU A 218 3.45 -17.89 27.08
C LEU A 218 3.72 -18.68 25.80
N ALA A 219 4.85 -19.38 25.76
CA ALA A 219 5.15 -20.35 24.74
C ALA A 219 4.27 -21.59 24.93
N VAL A 220 3.33 -21.83 24.02
CA VAL A 220 2.65 -23.12 23.90
C VAL A 220 3.51 -24.02 23.01
N ALA A 221 4.08 -25.05 23.62
CA ALA A 221 4.79 -26.11 22.92
C ALA A 221 3.80 -26.96 22.10
N ALA A 222 3.94 -26.94 20.78
CA ALA A 222 3.25 -27.89 19.91
C ALA A 222 4.06 -29.19 19.83
N HIS A 223 3.50 -30.26 20.39
CA HIS A 223 3.99 -31.63 20.27
C HIS A 223 3.88 -32.09 18.80
N PHE A 224 5.03 -32.34 18.17
CA PHE A 224 5.11 -33.15 16.95
C PHE A 224 5.04 -34.63 17.34
N SER A 225 3.92 -35.30 17.09
CA SER A 225 3.86 -36.76 17.05
C SER A 225 4.19 -37.22 15.63
N SER A 226 5.39 -37.78 15.48
CA SER A 226 5.76 -38.63 14.36
C SER A 226 6.11 -39.99 14.95
N LYS A 227 5.30 -41.01 14.65
CA LYS A 227 5.79 -42.36 14.35
C LYS A 227 4.66 -43.24 13.81
N ARG A 228 5.04 -43.98 12.77
CA ARG A 228 4.43 -45.22 12.29
C ARG A 228 4.59 -46.31 13.33
#